data_AF-A0A4R4WXU1-F1
#
_entry.id   AF-A0A4R4WXU1-F1
#
_cell.length_a   1.000
_cell.length_b   1.000
_cell.length_c   1.000
_cell.angle_alpha   90.00
_cell.angle_beta   90.00
_cell.angle_gamma   90.00
#
_symmetry.space_group_name_H-M   'P 1'
#
loop_
_entity.id
_entity.type
_entity.pdbx_description
1 polymer ?
#
loop_
_entity_poly.entity_id
_entity_poly.type
_entity_poly.pdbx_seq_one_letter_code
_entity_poly.pdbx_strand_id
1 'polypeptide(L)'
;MTPRTAGGHQWPATAPDGPTVLVFLTGQQRFDNTGSPGSPLEPTAAGAAPGVAAAEPAATGAWPTSCDAEAAGYRLMRVLDLPTAANWRETIPPYTFDDTAGLSGGGDRVGYCLELTTEAGTTWVWASMEALSADPGDLGLPPRMEQARHQFVDDLTVASNVPGVQQIEDGSGWVEMWPHQYDATGSGQVPGASEITRDADDAVPWANGYGSFQVHAFADAGDAGGPQAADAPAATPVLAVNAFTTAGPQTMDLGIGAGPREIPDWTSAQNAGDYTARRLTFYARPSLVRVDAAPISRQVVPRPGRTATSVSVPVSGVATDPAVTAVELRTTRDGRQTIQRATVPPAAPRFSFTVSLPVALTSTDLELVALTAGGDGNRVGRAVDVVAGDVIIVQGRSNAQKGRQPNSTSSEADRSRWVLTEVSGALQRKGRSAGTAALGGVGFGGDARGGLLTEPYVAAVPGPLLDRGLVENGGHFIGPEQEPYV
;
A
#
# COMPACT_ATOMS: atom_id res chain seq x y z
N MET A 1 -31.50 2.11 -48.87
CA MET A 1 -30.86 2.73 -47.69
C MET A 1 -29.69 1.86 -47.29
N THR A 2 -28.49 2.38 -47.50
CA THR A 2 -27.20 1.73 -47.29
C THR A 2 -26.82 1.76 -45.80
N PRO A 3 -26.21 0.72 -45.20
CA PRO A 3 -25.74 0.78 -43.82
C PRO A 3 -24.48 1.66 -43.76
N ARG A 4 -24.44 2.61 -42.82
CA ARG A 4 -23.23 3.39 -42.51
C ARG A 4 -22.21 2.49 -41.83
N THR A 5 -21.01 2.46 -42.38
CA THR A 5 -19.80 1.84 -41.84
C THR A 5 -19.39 2.51 -40.53
N ALA A 6 -19.00 1.69 -39.55
CA ALA A 6 -18.35 2.13 -38.32
C ALA A 6 -16.98 2.75 -38.68
N GLY A 7 -16.74 3.98 -38.24
CA GLY A 7 -15.44 4.62 -38.35
C GLY A 7 -14.45 3.93 -37.42
N GLY A 8 -13.48 3.21 -38.00
CA GLY A 8 -12.30 2.76 -37.27
C GLY A 8 -11.46 3.97 -36.89
N HIS A 9 -11.27 4.20 -35.59
CA HIS A 9 -10.24 5.10 -35.12
C HIS A 9 -8.88 4.43 -35.35
N GLN A 10 -8.11 4.95 -36.31
CA GLN A 10 -6.68 4.66 -36.43
C GLN A 10 -5.94 5.30 -35.25
N TRP A 11 -5.21 4.47 -34.51
CA TRP A 11 -4.23 4.92 -33.52
C TRP A 11 -3.12 5.74 -34.21
N PRO A 12 -2.65 6.85 -33.61
CA PRO A 12 -1.47 7.53 -34.13
C PRO A 12 -0.25 6.60 -34.04
N ALA A 13 0.39 6.38 -35.18
CA ALA A 13 1.50 5.45 -35.40
C ALA A 13 2.86 5.99 -34.90
N THR A 14 2.94 6.39 -33.63
CA THR A 14 4.21 6.64 -32.96
C THR A 14 4.14 6.04 -31.56
N ALA A 15 4.34 4.73 -31.47
CA ALA A 15 4.69 4.12 -30.20
C ALA A 15 6.03 4.74 -29.74
N PRO A 16 6.22 5.04 -28.44
CA PRO A 16 7.54 5.39 -27.95
C PRO A 16 8.51 4.26 -28.27
N ASP A 17 9.67 4.59 -28.83
CA ASP A 17 10.75 3.63 -29.07
C ASP A 17 11.32 3.19 -27.71
N GLY A 18 10.75 2.12 -27.15
CA GLY A 18 11.23 1.51 -25.93
C GLY A 18 10.16 0.79 -25.10
N PRO A 19 10.59 -0.02 -24.12
CA PRO A 19 9.70 -0.70 -23.19
C PRO A 19 8.94 0.34 -22.36
N THR A 20 7.62 0.20 -22.36
CA THR A 20 6.66 1.18 -21.80
C THR A 20 5.77 0.47 -20.79
N VAL A 21 5.60 1.07 -19.61
CA VAL A 21 4.63 0.64 -18.60
C VAL A 21 3.38 1.50 -18.76
N LEU A 22 2.23 0.87 -18.97
CA LEU A 22 0.96 1.58 -19.20
C LEU A 22 0.20 1.66 -17.87
N VAL A 23 -0.15 2.88 -17.45
CA VAL A 23 -0.91 3.11 -16.22
C VAL A 23 -2.28 3.71 -16.54
N PHE A 24 -3.35 3.02 -16.16
CA PHE A 24 -4.72 3.53 -16.33
C PHE A 24 -5.17 4.22 -15.05
N LEU A 25 -5.60 5.49 -15.16
CA LEU A 25 -6.22 6.23 -14.05
C LEU A 25 -7.72 6.38 -14.29
N THR A 26 -8.52 6.07 -13.28
CA THR A 26 -9.97 6.35 -13.29
C THR A 26 -10.32 7.40 -12.24
N GLY A 27 -11.04 8.45 -12.63
CA GLY A 27 -11.49 9.50 -11.70
C GLY A 27 -12.47 10.49 -12.34
N GLN A 28 -13.50 10.89 -11.59
CA GLN A 28 -14.33 12.06 -11.89
C GLN A 28 -13.75 13.30 -11.19
N GLN A 29 -13.42 14.34 -11.94
CA GLN A 29 -13.15 15.66 -11.36
C GLN A 29 -14.38 16.57 -11.51
N ARG A 30 -14.85 17.12 -10.39
CA ARG A 30 -15.65 18.36 -10.34
C ARG A 30 -14.74 19.46 -9.80
N PHE A 31 -14.66 20.58 -10.51
CA PHE A 31 -13.96 21.78 -10.06
C PHE A 31 -14.96 22.75 -9.46
N ASP A 32 -14.77 23.13 -8.19
CA ASP A 32 -15.38 24.34 -7.61
C ASP A 32 -14.27 25.29 -7.16
N ASN A 33 -14.33 26.52 -7.67
CA ASN A 33 -13.29 27.53 -7.60
C ASN A 33 -13.67 28.65 -6.62
N THR A 34 -13.13 28.63 -5.39
CA THR A 34 -12.99 29.86 -4.58
C THR A 34 -11.72 29.77 -3.71
N GLY A 35 -10.90 30.82 -3.73
CA GLY A 35 -9.67 30.92 -2.95
C GLY A 35 -9.44 32.33 -2.42
N SER A 36 -8.91 32.41 -1.19
CA SER A 36 -8.21 33.57 -0.64
C SER A 36 -6.96 33.08 0.10
N PRO A 37 -5.84 33.83 0.12
CA PRO A 37 -4.54 33.34 0.56
C PRO A 37 -4.29 33.57 2.07
N GLY A 38 -3.68 32.59 2.73
CA GLY A 38 -3.14 32.69 4.10
C GLY A 38 -1.62 32.52 4.11
N SER A 39 -0.95 33.35 4.90
CA SER A 39 0.51 33.55 5.03
C SER A 39 1.29 32.37 5.63
N PRO A 40 2.64 32.31 5.48
CA PRO A 40 3.46 31.18 5.90
C PRO A 40 3.92 31.27 7.38
N LEU A 41 4.08 30.12 8.04
CA LEU A 41 4.73 29.96 9.34
C LEU A 41 6.08 29.23 9.18
N GLU A 42 7.09 29.75 9.87
CA GLU A 42 8.50 29.32 9.89
C GLU A 42 8.74 28.00 10.66
N PRO A 43 9.84 27.27 10.39
CA PRO A 43 10.18 26.02 11.08
C PRO A 43 10.98 26.26 12.36
N THR A 44 10.64 25.56 13.45
CA THR A 44 11.43 25.48 14.68
C THR A 44 12.24 24.18 14.76
N ALA A 45 13.44 24.28 15.31
CA ALA A 45 14.53 23.31 15.26
C ALA A 45 14.29 22.04 16.11
N ALA A 46 14.73 20.90 15.59
CA ALA A 46 14.75 19.61 16.28
C ALA A 46 15.99 19.49 17.21
N GLY A 47 15.74 19.25 18.49
CA GLY A 47 16.76 18.87 19.48
C GLY A 47 16.96 17.35 19.50
N ALA A 48 18.22 16.91 19.55
CA ALA A 48 18.61 15.50 19.59
C ALA A 48 18.33 14.85 20.96
N ALA A 49 17.84 13.61 20.96
CA ALA A 49 17.72 12.75 22.14
C ALA A 49 18.69 11.55 22.04
N PRO A 50 19.23 11.03 23.17
CA PRO A 50 20.32 10.06 23.18
C PRO A 50 19.84 8.59 23.20
N GLY A 51 20.63 7.74 22.53
CA GLY A 51 20.87 6.30 22.72
C GLY A 51 19.76 5.38 23.23
N VAL A 52 19.23 4.54 22.34
CA VAL A 52 18.35 3.41 22.69
C VAL A 52 19.19 2.29 23.30
N ALA A 53 18.89 1.93 24.55
CA ALA A 53 19.44 0.76 25.21
C ALA A 53 18.80 -0.53 24.64
N ALA A 54 19.58 -1.62 24.62
CA ALA A 54 19.14 -2.93 24.19
C ALA A 54 17.85 -3.37 24.90
N ALA A 55 16.90 -3.90 24.14
CA ALA A 55 15.61 -4.35 24.64
C ALA A 55 15.77 -5.42 25.73
N GLU A 56 15.17 -5.18 26.89
CA GLU A 56 15.10 -6.12 28.01
C GLU A 56 14.13 -7.27 27.65
N PRO A 57 14.49 -8.55 27.85
CA PRO A 57 13.64 -9.68 27.51
C PRO A 57 12.67 -9.94 28.66
N ALA A 58 11.44 -9.41 28.64
CA ALA A 58 10.52 -9.67 29.75
C ALA A 58 9.00 -9.62 29.48
N ALA A 59 8.50 -9.21 28.30
CA ALA A 59 7.05 -9.08 28.11
C ALA A 59 6.34 -10.37 27.66
N THR A 60 6.98 -11.22 26.84
CA THR A 60 6.36 -12.44 26.28
C THR A 60 6.04 -13.49 27.35
N GLY A 61 6.89 -13.63 28.37
CA GLY A 61 6.68 -14.62 29.45
C GLY A 61 5.44 -14.37 30.33
N ALA A 62 4.88 -13.15 30.32
CA ALA A 62 3.67 -12.82 31.07
C ALA A 62 2.38 -13.11 30.28
N TRP A 63 2.47 -13.28 28.96
CA TRP A 63 1.35 -13.46 28.06
C TRP A 63 1.67 -14.55 27.03
N PRO A 64 1.77 -15.83 27.46
CA PRO A 64 2.03 -16.91 26.53
C PRO A 64 0.88 -17.03 25.52
N THR A 65 1.21 -17.32 24.27
CA THR A 65 0.23 -17.61 23.22
C THR A 65 0.55 -18.91 22.51
N SER A 66 -0.44 -19.47 21.82
CA SER A 66 -0.25 -20.64 20.96
C SER A 66 0.70 -20.39 19.77
N CYS A 67 1.02 -19.12 19.49
CA CYS A 67 1.93 -18.70 18.41
C CYS A 67 3.35 -18.33 18.90
N ASP A 68 3.73 -18.66 20.14
CA ASP A 68 5.03 -18.26 20.72
C ASP A 68 6.23 -18.72 19.87
N ALA A 69 6.11 -19.87 19.19
CA ALA A 69 7.16 -20.40 18.32
C ALA A 69 7.31 -19.56 17.04
N GLU A 70 6.20 -19.20 16.42
CA GLU A 70 6.13 -18.40 15.20
C GLU A 70 6.51 -16.94 15.46
N ALA A 71 6.20 -16.43 16.66
CA ALA A 71 6.56 -15.09 17.11
C ALA A 71 8.04 -14.96 17.53
N ALA A 72 8.86 -16.01 17.36
CA ALA A 72 10.27 -15.94 17.68
C ALA A 72 10.97 -14.79 16.94
N GLY A 73 11.68 -13.94 17.68
CA GLY A 73 12.32 -12.73 17.15
C GLY A 73 11.40 -11.50 17.06
N TYR A 74 10.11 -11.64 17.37
CA TYR A 74 9.20 -10.51 17.55
C TYR A 74 9.09 -10.11 19.03
N ARG A 75 8.76 -8.85 19.27
CA ARG A 75 8.38 -8.34 20.60
C ARG A 75 6.86 -8.24 20.68
N LEU A 76 6.29 -8.70 21.79
CA LEU A 76 4.88 -8.52 22.13
C LEU A 76 4.56 -7.02 22.27
N MET A 77 3.57 -6.54 21.54
CA MET A 77 3.18 -5.13 21.51
C MET A 77 1.85 -4.88 22.22
N ARG A 78 0.81 -5.66 21.88
CA ARG A 78 -0.52 -5.51 22.49
C ARG A 78 -1.21 -6.85 22.69
N VAL A 79 -2.04 -6.94 23.72
CA VAL A 79 -2.95 -8.06 23.95
C VAL A 79 -4.37 -7.53 24.01
N LEU A 80 -5.27 -8.14 23.26
CA LEU A 80 -6.70 -7.79 23.23
C LEU A 80 -7.54 -9.05 23.43
N ASP A 81 -8.17 -9.18 24.59
CA ASP A 81 -9.23 -10.18 24.77
C ASP A 81 -10.50 -9.66 24.07
N LEU A 82 -10.98 -10.43 23.08
CA LEU A 82 -12.08 -10.01 22.22
C LEU A 82 -13.43 -10.35 22.89
N PRO A 83 -14.30 -9.35 23.14
CA PRO A 83 -15.62 -9.60 23.71
C PRO A 83 -16.55 -10.27 22.68
N THR A 84 -17.77 -10.63 23.09
CA THR A 84 -18.80 -11.12 22.15
C THR A 84 -19.32 -10.01 21.27
N ALA A 85 -19.38 -8.78 21.79
CA ALA A 85 -19.81 -7.59 21.08
C ALA A 85 -18.90 -6.42 21.49
N ALA A 86 -18.57 -5.55 20.53
CA ALA A 86 -17.75 -4.37 20.75
C ALA A 86 -18.35 -3.16 20.02
N ASN A 87 -17.98 -1.97 20.49
CA ASN A 87 -18.25 -0.71 19.80
C ASN A 87 -17.08 0.23 20.07
N TRP A 88 -15.93 -0.06 19.46
CA TRP A 88 -14.71 0.72 19.60
C TRP A 88 -14.63 1.85 18.57
N ARG A 89 -15.76 2.34 18.09
CA ARG A 89 -15.79 3.51 17.21
C ARG A 89 -15.27 4.72 17.98
N GLU A 90 -14.30 5.44 17.39
CA GLU A 90 -13.65 6.62 17.97
C GLU A 90 -12.93 6.41 19.33
N THR A 91 -12.88 5.16 19.80
CA THR A 91 -12.38 4.80 21.13
C THR A 91 -11.32 3.72 20.99
N ILE A 92 -10.18 3.90 21.66
CA ILE A 92 -9.09 2.92 21.61
C ILE A 92 -9.62 1.60 22.18
N PRO A 93 -9.44 0.45 21.49
CA PRO A 93 -9.78 -0.85 22.03
C PRO A 93 -9.14 -1.07 23.41
N PRO A 94 -9.80 -1.79 24.33
CA PRO A 94 -9.33 -1.99 25.69
C PRO A 94 -8.23 -3.06 25.73
N TYR A 95 -7.04 -2.72 25.25
CA TYR A 95 -5.87 -3.59 25.31
C TYR A 95 -5.52 -3.90 26.77
N THR A 96 -5.41 -5.17 27.12
CA THR A 96 -5.02 -5.62 28.46
C THR A 96 -3.52 -5.44 28.71
N PHE A 97 -2.76 -5.32 27.63
CA PHE A 97 -1.34 -4.98 27.60
C PHE A 97 -1.05 -4.08 26.41
N ASP A 98 -0.23 -3.04 26.59
CA ASP A 98 0.25 -2.16 25.53
C ASP A 98 1.68 -1.69 25.82
N ASP A 99 2.61 -2.04 24.93
CA ASP A 99 4.04 -1.68 24.96
C ASP A 99 4.48 -1.03 23.64
N THR A 100 3.54 -0.47 22.87
CA THR A 100 3.83 0.22 21.60
C THR A 100 4.79 1.41 21.78
N ALA A 101 4.74 2.08 22.93
CA ALA A 101 5.69 3.14 23.28
C ALA A 101 7.14 2.63 23.43
N GLY A 102 7.33 1.33 23.70
CA GLY A 102 8.62 0.69 23.80
C GLY A 102 9.33 0.46 22.47
N LEU A 103 8.62 0.60 21.33
CA LEU A 103 9.15 0.41 19.98
C LEU A 103 9.73 1.71 19.39
N SER A 104 10.63 2.37 20.12
CA SER A 104 11.18 3.69 19.78
C SER A 104 12.04 3.73 18.50
N GLY A 105 12.48 2.58 17.98
CA GLY A 105 13.20 2.44 16.72
C GLY A 105 12.33 2.06 15.51
N GLY A 106 11.02 1.93 15.69
CA GLY A 106 10.10 1.35 14.71
C GLY A 106 10.22 -0.17 14.60
N GLY A 107 9.30 -0.76 13.84
CA GLY A 107 9.33 -2.18 13.49
C GLY A 107 9.44 -2.35 11.98
N ASP A 108 10.13 -3.40 11.53
CA ASP A 108 10.23 -3.74 10.10
C ASP A 108 9.16 -4.76 9.68
N ARG A 109 8.64 -5.54 10.63
CA ARG A 109 7.53 -6.47 10.45
C ARG A 109 6.53 -6.39 11.58
N VAL A 110 5.27 -6.73 11.27
CA VAL A 110 4.19 -6.92 12.24
C VAL A 110 3.73 -8.36 12.22
N GLY A 111 3.24 -8.84 13.37
CA GLY A 111 2.69 -10.17 13.53
C GLY A 111 1.39 -10.16 14.32
N TYR A 112 0.48 -11.04 13.96
CA TYR A 112 -0.83 -11.19 14.58
C TYR A 112 -1.02 -12.66 14.95
N CYS A 113 -1.35 -12.92 16.21
CA CYS A 113 -1.78 -14.22 16.68
C CYS A 113 -3.25 -14.12 17.10
N LEU A 114 -4.13 -14.83 16.38
CA LEU A 114 -5.54 -14.96 16.76
C LEU A 114 -5.76 -16.35 17.36
N GLU A 115 -6.27 -16.40 18.59
CA GLU A 115 -6.60 -17.63 19.32
C GLU A 115 -8.10 -17.67 19.62
N LEU A 116 -8.75 -18.75 19.19
CA LEU A 116 -10.18 -18.98 19.38
C LEU A 116 -10.37 -20.30 20.13
N THR A 117 -10.95 -20.24 21.33
CA THR A 117 -11.07 -21.40 22.23
C THR A 117 -12.51 -21.84 22.39
N THR A 118 -12.74 -23.13 22.20
CA THR A 118 -14.02 -23.80 22.49
C THR A 118 -13.81 -24.87 23.56
N GLU A 119 -14.87 -25.59 23.94
CA GLU A 119 -14.74 -26.77 24.81
C GLU A 119 -13.84 -27.86 24.22
N ALA A 120 -13.70 -27.92 22.88
CA ALA A 120 -12.86 -28.89 22.19
C ALA A 120 -11.35 -28.52 22.20
N GLY A 121 -11.01 -27.29 22.56
CA GLY A 121 -9.64 -26.77 22.57
C GLY A 121 -9.48 -25.43 21.85
N THR A 122 -8.24 -25.00 21.70
CA THR A 122 -7.85 -23.72 21.07
C THR A 122 -7.38 -23.93 19.64
N THR A 123 -8.03 -23.25 18.71
CA THR A 123 -7.52 -23.05 17.35
C THR A 123 -6.78 -21.71 17.26
N TRP A 124 -5.71 -21.66 16.48
CA TRP A 124 -4.89 -20.47 16.35
C TRP A 124 -4.37 -20.26 14.93
N VAL A 125 -4.07 -19.01 14.60
CA VAL A 125 -3.35 -18.62 13.39
C VAL A 125 -2.37 -17.50 13.71
N TRP A 126 -1.18 -17.65 13.16
CA TRP A 126 -0.15 -16.63 13.05
C TRP A 126 -0.16 -16.07 11.64
N ALA A 127 -0.17 -14.74 11.53
CA ALA A 127 0.11 -14.05 10.27
C ALA A 127 1.10 -12.91 10.53
N SER A 128 2.23 -12.89 9.81
CA SER A 128 3.19 -11.78 9.85
C SER A 128 3.58 -11.29 8.46
N MET A 129 3.81 -10.00 8.32
CA MET A 129 4.11 -9.31 7.05
C MET A 129 4.99 -8.09 7.30
N GLU A 130 5.35 -7.31 6.28
CA GLU A 130 5.98 -6.00 6.50
C GLU A 130 5.11 -5.09 7.37
N ALA A 131 5.76 -4.11 8.01
CA ALA A 131 5.05 -3.13 8.83
C ALA A 131 4.04 -2.32 7.99
N LEU A 132 2.79 -2.27 8.46
CA LEU A 132 1.70 -1.52 7.82
C LEU A 132 1.73 -0.01 8.14
N SER A 133 2.51 0.40 9.12
CA SER A 133 2.69 1.79 9.52
C SER A 133 4.11 2.03 10.03
N ALA A 134 4.61 3.26 9.84
CA ALA A 134 5.82 3.71 10.50
C ALA A 134 5.58 4.11 11.96
N ASP A 135 4.32 4.37 12.36
CA ASP A 135 3.95 4.70 13.73
C ASP A 135 3.56 3.43 14.51
N PRO A 136 4.33 3.03 15.54
CA PRO A 136 3.97 1.91 16.40
C PRO A 136 2.59 2.04 17.07
N GLY A 137 2.11 3.26 17.27
CA GLY A 137 0.79 3.52 17.85
C GLY A 137 -0.37 2.99 17.00
N ASP A 138 -0.17 2.86 15.69
CA ASP A 138 -1.14 2.34 14.74
C ASP A 138 -1.24 0.80 14.75
N LEU A 139 -0.35 0.10 15.47
CA LEU A 139 -0.40 -1.37 15.56
C LEU A 139 -1.57 -1.81 16.44
N GLY A 140 -2.74 -2.05 15.85
CA GLY A 140 -3.94 -2.41 16.57
C GLY A 140 -5.17 -2.43 15.67
N LEU A 141 -6.34 -2.73 16.21
CA LEU A 141 -7.60 -2.50 15.50
C LEU A 141 -7.85 -0.98 15.40
N PRO A 142 -8.09 -0.43 14.19
CA PRO A 142 -8.21 1.01 13.99
C PRO A 142 -9.60 1.50 14.37
N PRO A 143 -9.76 2.36 15.40
CA PRO A 143 -11.04 2.98 15.73
C PRO A 143 -11.45 4.13 14.78
N ARG A 144 -10.52 4.61 13.93
CA ARG A 144 -10.69 5.79 13.06
C ARG A 144 -10.10 5.59 11.65
N MET A 145 -10.58 6.34 10.66
CA MET A 145 -10.22 6.12 9.25
C MET A 145 -8.79 6.46 8.90
N GLU A 146 -8.19 7.44 9.56
CA GLU A 146 -6.79 7.78 9.36
C GLU A 146 -5.85 6.63 9.71
N GLN A 147 -6.34 5.63 10.44
CA GLN A 147 -5.64 4.40 10.81
C GLN A 147 -6.04 3.21 9.95
N ALA A 148 -6.93 3.39 8.97
CA ALA A 148 -7.32 2.32 8.06
C ALA A 148 -6.12 1.86 7.24
N ARG A 149 -6.03 0.55 7.00
CA ARG A 149 -5.10 -0.09 6.07
C ARG A 149 -5.93 -0.94 5.13
N HIS A 150 -5.78 -0.67 3.86
CA HIS A 150 -6.42 -1.41 2.79
C HIS A 150 -5.39 -1.51 1.67
N GLN A 151 -4.60 -2.58 1.70
CA GLN A 151 -3.41 -2.66 0.87
C GLN A 151 -2.93 -4.08 0.65
N PHE A 152 -2.20 -4.24 -0.45
CA PHE A 152 -1.36 -5.40 -0.71
C PHE A 152 -0.28 -5.49 0.36
N VAL A 153 0.06 -6.72 0.75
CA VAL A 153 1.23 -7.00 1.57
C VAL A 153 2.13 -8.05 0.94
N ASP A 154 3.44 -7.85 1.05
CA ASP A 154 4.46 -8.85 0.73
C ASP A 154 4.93 -9.54 2.01
N ASP A 155 6.03 -10.31 1.93
CA ASP A 155 6.69 -10.98 3.06
C ASP A 155 5.70 -11.66 4.03
N LEU A 156 4.63 -12.24 3.48
CA LEU A 156 3.57 -12.85 4.26
C LEU A 156 4.05 -14.21 4.78
N THR A 157 3.92 -14.42 6.07
CA THR A 157 4.17 -15.70 6.72
C THR A 157 2.90 -16.10 7.45
N VAL A 158 2.41 -17.30 7.18
CA VAL A 158 1.20 -17.84 7.81
C VAL A 158 1.52 -19.18 8.43
N ALA A 159 1.14 -19.35 9.69
CA ALA A 159 1.10 -20.64 10.32
C ALA A 159 -0.19 -20.85 11.11
N SER A 160 -0.66 -22.08 11.24
CA SER A 160 -1.92 -22.37 11.92
C SER A 160 -2.05 -23.85 12.26
N ASN A 161 -2.80 -24.16 13.32
CA ASN A 161 -3.25 -25.52 13.63
C ASN A 161 -4.62 -25.88 13.02
N VAL A 162 -5.26 -24.96 12.27
CA VAL A 162 -6.57 -25.19 11.64
C VAL A 162 -6.39 -25.90 10.29
N PRO A 163 -6.99 -27.08 10.09
CA PRO A 163 -6.95 -27.76 8.80
C PRO A 163 -7.55 -26.89 7.68
N GLY A 164 -6.84 -26.79 6.55
CA GLY A 164 -7.26 -25.99 5.40
C GLY A 164 -6.68 -24.57 5.36
N VAL A 165 -6.02 -24.11 6.42
CA VAL A 165 -5.19 -22.89 6.36
C VAL A 165 -3.84 -23.25 5.77
N GLN A 166 -3.51 -22.65 4.63
CA GLN A 166 -2.22 -22.84 3.97
C GLN A 166 -1.11 -22.23 4.82
N GLN A 167 -0.05 -23.00 5.04
CA GLN A 167 1.19 -22.50 5.63
C GLN A 167 1.97 -21.77 4.54
N ILE A 168 2.42 -20.55 4.82
CA ILE A 168 3.06 -19.66 3.84
C ILE A 168 4.34 -19.13 4.45
N GLU A 169 5.41 -19.08 3.65
CA GLU A 169 6.65 -18.37 3.96
C GLU A 169 6.99 -17.45 2.78
N ASP A 170 7.49 -16.24 3.07
CA ASP A 170 7.93 -15.22 2.11
C ASP A 170 6.89 -14.81 1.05
N GLY A 171 5.62 -14.93 1.40
CA GLY A 171 4.53 -14.82 0.46
C GLY A 171 3.94 -13.45 0.25
N SER A 172 2.72 -13.41 -0.28
CA SER A 172 1.96 -12.20 -0.52
C SER A 172 0.47 -12.33 -0.18
N GLY A 173 -0.17 -11.20 0.09
CA GLY A 173 -1.55 -11.16 0.52
C GLY A 173 -2.18 -9.78 0.47
N TRP A 174 -3.33 -9.66 1.13
CA TRP A 174 -4.10 -8.43 1.23
C TRP A 174 -4.54 -8.22 2.66
N VAL A 175 -4.41 -6.98 3.15
CA VAL A 175 -4.89 -6.60 4.47
C VAL A 175 -6.06 -5.65 4.32
N GLU A 176 -7.15 -6.01 4.98
CA GLU A 176 -8.34 -5.21 5.16
C GLU A 176 -8.46 -4.86 6.64
N MET A 177 -8.23 -3.60 6.99
CA MET A 177 -8.23 -3.17 8.38
C MET A 177 -8.80 -1.75 8.48
N TRP A 178 -10.05 -1.61 8.90
CA TRP A 178 -10.72 -0.30 8.98
C TRP A 178 -11.88 -0.29 9.99
N PRO A 179 -12.36 0.88 10.44
CA PRO A 179 -13.54 1.00 11.32
C PRO A 179 -14.87 1.14 10.58
N HIS A 180 -14.87 0.99 9.27
CA HIS A 180 -16.00 1.30 8.39
C HIS A 180 -16.84 0.10 7.99
N GLN A 181 -17.93 0.39 7.27
CA GLN A 181 -18.83 -0.61 6.72
C GLN A 181 -18.15 -1.42 5.61
N TYR A 182 -18.84 -2.48 5.22
CA TYR A 182 -18.54 -3.28 4.04
C TYR A 182 -19.61 -3.06 2.98
N ASP A 183 -19.18 -3.05 1.72
CA ASP A 183 -20.06 -3.20 0.57
C ASP A 183 -19.47 -4.28 -0.34
N ALA A 184 -20.23 -5.35 -0.54
CA ALA A 184 -19.83 -6.50 -1.37
C ALA A 184 -19.68 -6.16 -2.85
N THR A 185 -20.06 -4.94 -3.27
CA THR A 185 -19.72 -4.46 -4.61
C THR A 185 -18.22 -4.19 -4.67
N GLY A 186 -17.50 -5.17 -5.20
CA GLY A 186 -16.04 -5.19 -5.25
C GLY A 186 -15.39 -3.89 -5.73
N SER A 187 -14.24 -3.58 -5.15
CA SER A 187 -13.43 -2.41 -5.47
C SER A 187 -12.67 -2.56 -6.80
N GLY A 188 -12.53 -3.80 -7.29
CA GLY A 188 -11.76 -4.20 -8.46
C GLY A 188 -10.25 -4.20 -8.23
N GLN A 189 -9.80 -4.24 -6.97
CA GLN A 189 -8.41 -4.12 -6.54
C GLN A 189 -7.74 -5.49 -6.38
N VAL A 190 -8.49 -6.54 -6.06
CA VAL A 190 -7.96 -7.91 -5.92
C VAL A 190 -8.34 -8.79 -7.12
N PRO A 191 -7.36 -9.30 -7.89
CA PRO A 191 -7.62 -10.24 -8.99
C PRO A 191 -8.38 -11.48 -8.51
N GLY A 192 -9.42 -11.86 -9.26
CA GLY A 192 -10.22 -13.07 -8.99
C GLY A 192 -11.29 -12.92 -7.90
N ALA A 193 -11.40 -11.74 -7.29
CA ALA A 193 -12.43 -11.45 -6.31
C ALA A 193 -13.83 -11.32 -6.93
N SER A 194 -14.84 -11.50 -6.10
CA SER A 194 -16.24 -11.57 -6.47
C SER A 194 -16.91 -10.22 -6.34
N GLU A 195 -17.68 -9.83 -7.35
CA GLU A 195 -18.48 -8.59 -7.29
C GLU A 195 -19.80 -8.76 -6.51
N ILE A 196 -20.09 -9.96 -5.99
CA ILE A 196 -21.38 -10.32 -5.37
C ILE A 196 -21.28 -11.08 -4.05
N THR A 197 -20.10 -11.55 -3.67
CA THR A 197 -19.86 -12.22 -2.38
C THR A 197 -18.80 -11.45 -1.62
N ARG A 198 -18.96 -11.34 -0.30
CA ARG A 198 -17.98 -10.67 0.54
C ARG A 198 -16.65 -11.42 0.53
N ASP A 199 -15.58 -10.73 0.18
CA ASP A 199 -14.23 -11.26 0.12
C ASP A 199 -13.18 -10.13 0.25
N ALA A 200 -11.93 -10.42 -0.14
CA ALA A 200 -10.79 -9.51 -0.02
C ALA A 200 -10.86 -8.24 -0.90
N ASP A 201 -11.91 -8.06 -1.69
CA ASP A 201 -12.10 -6.91 -2.57
C ASP A 201 -13.27 -6.02 -2.17
N ASP A 202 -13.82 -6.19 -0.96
CA ASP A 202 -14.99 -5.44 -0.54
C ASP A 202 -14.72 -3.92 -0.52
N ALA A 203 -15.68 -3.15 -1.01
CA ALA A 203 -15.58 -1.69 -0.96
C ALA A 203 -15.76 -1.21 0.49
N VAL A 204 -15.08 -0.11 0.81
CA VAL A 204 -15.15 0.56 2.11
C VAL A 204 -15.98 1.84 2.00
N PRO A 205 -17.30 1.82 2.27
CA PRO A 205 -18.11 3.03 2.27
C PRO A 205 -17.61 3.96 3.36
N TRP A 206 -17.65 5.27 3.11
CA TRP A 206 -17.21 6.31 4.06
C TRP A 206 -18.07 6.41 5.35
N ALA A 207 -19.07 5.54 5.50
CA ALA A 207 -19.85 5.45 6.73
C ALA A 207 -19.10 4.59 7.76
N ASN A 208 -18.70 5.19 8.89
CA ASN A 208 -18.15 4.40 10.00
C ASN A 208 -19.20 3.46 10.59
N GLY A 209 -18.71 2.38 11.18
CA GLY A 209 -19.50 1.35 11.83
C GLY A 209 -19.37 0.04 11.09
N TYR A 210 -19.46 -1.07 11.81
CA TYR A 210 -18.97 -2.39 11.43
C TYR A 210 -17.53 -2.63 11.88
N GLY A 211 -16.52 -2.30 11.08
CA GLY A 211 -15.13 -2.58 11.39
C GLY A 211 -14.65 -3.91 10.84
N SER A 212 -13.50 -3.89 10.17
CA SER A 212 -12.84 -4.99 9.49
C SER A 212 -11.44 -5.16 10.06
N PHE A 213 -11.06 -6.40 10.34
CA PHE A 213 -9.66 -6.78 10.34
C PHE A 213 -9.52 -8.18 9.77
N GLN A 214 -9.14 -8.25 8.51
CA GLN A 214 -8.88 -9.48 7.78
C GLN A 214 -7.49 -9.45 7.16
N VAL A 215 -6.85 -10.62 7.19
CA VAL A 215 -5.66 -10.89 6.38
C VAL A 215 -6.03 -11.99 5.42
N HIS A 216 -5.75 -11.78 4.14
CA HIS A 216 -5.95 -12.76 3.09
C HIS A 216 -4.62 -13.14 2.45
N ALA A 217 -4.50 -14.39 2.03
CA ALA A 217 -3.36 -14.90 1.27
C ALA A 217 -3.78 -15.20 -0.17
N PHE A 218 -2.98 -14.78 -1.15
CA PHE A 218 -3.27 -15.14 -2.54
C PHE A 218 -3.08 -16.63 -2.81
N ALA A 219 -3.74 -17.18 -3.82
CA ALA A 219 -3.61 -18.60 -4.15
C ALA A 219 -2.17 -19.01 -4.52
N ASP A 220 -1.44 -18.11 -5.17
CA ASP A 220 -0.01 -18.22 -5.42
C ASP A 220 0.79 -17.49 -4.35
N ALA A 221 0.36 -17.49 -3.09
CA ALA A 221 1.07 -16.75 -2.03
C ALA A 221 2.53 -17.18 -1.88
N GLY A 222 2.97 -18.35 -2.36
CA GLY A 222 4.41 -18.67 -2.43
C GLY A 222 5.22 -17.81 -3.43
N ASP A 223 4.53 -17.10 -4.32
CA ASP A 223 5.06 -16.06 -5.20
C ASP A 223 4.79 -14.68 -4.57
N ALA A 224 5.87 -14.00 -4.19
CA ALA A 224 5.78 -12.65 -3.67
C ALA A 224 5.39 -11.61 -4.73
N GLY A 225 5.46 -11.96 -6.02
CA GLY A 225 4.93 -11.12 -7.10
C GLY A 225 3.42 -10.93 -7.00
N GLY A 226 2.72 -11.83 -6.30
CA GLY A 226 1.26 -11.86 -6.25
C GLY A 226 0.65 -12.48 -7.51
N PRO A 227 -0.70 -12.50 -7.60
CA PRO A 227 -1.40 -13.13 -8.72
C PRO A 227 -1.04 -12.47 -10.06
N GLN A 228 -0.67 -13.28 -11.06
CA GLN A 228 -0.15 -12.83 -12.36
C GLN A 228 -1.25 -12.55 -13.41
N ALA A 229 -2.51 -12.89 -13.13
CA ALA A 229 -3.63 -12.74 -14.06
C ALA A 229 -4.97 -12.49 -13.35
N ALA A 230 -5.90 -11.81 -14.03
CA ALA A 230 -7.30 -11.63 -13.59
C ALA A 230 -8.07 -12.94 -13.33
N ASP A 231 -7.61 -14.07 -13.88
CA ASP A 231 -8.19 -15.41 -13.66
C ASP A 231 -7.54 -16.15 -12.47
N ALA A 232 -6.66 -15.49 -11.71
CA ALA A 232 -6.09 -16.06 -10.49
C ALA A 232 -7.21 -16.34 -9.47
N PRO A 233 -7.11 -17.41 -8.67
CA PRO A 233 -8.10 -17.66 -7.63
C PRO A 233 -8.08 -16.52 -6.60
N ALA A 234 -9.27 -16.16 -6.10
CA ALA A 234 -9.45 -15.13 -5.07
C ALA A 234 -8.52 -15.34 -3.87
N ALA A 235 -8.15 -14.24 -3.22
CA ALA A 235 -7.42 -14.31 -1.97
C ALA A 235 -8.22 -15.11 -0.92
N THR A 236 -7.53 -15.96 -0.19
CA THR A 236 -8.10 -16.84 0.83
C THR A 236 -7.96 -16.19 2.21
N PRO A 237 -9.05 -16.07 2.99
CA PRO A 237 -8.99 -15.54 4.34
C PRO A 237 -8.08 -16.39 5.24
N VAL A 238 -7.18 -15.73 5.97
CA VAL A 238 -6.27 -16.34 6.93
C VAL A 238 -6.78 -16.11 8.35
N LEU A 239 -7.14 -14.87 8.67
CA LEU A 239 -7.76 -14.48 9.93
C LEU A 239 -8.83 -13.41 9.67
N ALA A 240 -9.85 -13.38 10.53
CA ALA A 240 -10.90 -12.37 10.50
C ALA A 240 -11.31 -11.96 11.92
N VAL A 241 -11.36 -10.66 12.18
CA VAL A 241 -11.90 -10.03 13.40
C VAL A 241 -12.72 -8.81 12.98
N ASN A 242 -14.02 -9.00 12.84
CA ASN A 242 -14.92 -8.00 12.26
C ASN A 242 -15.97 -7.52 13.25
N ALA A 243 -16.75 -6.52 12.82
CA ALA A 243 -17.85 -5.91 13.56
C ALA A 243 -17.44 -5.20 14.88
N PHE A 244 -16.15 -4.92 15.10
CA PHE A 244 -15.63 -4.33 16.35
C PHE A 244 -15.97 -2.84 16.57
N THR A 245 -16.48 -2.13 15.56
CA THR A 245 -16.99 -0.75 15.67
C THR A 245 -18.50 -0.65 15.47
N THR A 246 -19.21 -1.78 15.45
CA THR A 246 -20.65 -1.80 15.25
C THR A 246 -21.38 -1.18 16.44
N ALA A 247 -22.36 -0.33 16.17
CA ALA A 247 -23.22 0.20 17.23
C ALA A 247 -24.24 -0.86 17.69
N GLY A 248 -24.42 -1.00 19.00
CA GLY A 248 -25.44 -1.89 19.58
C GLY A 248 -24.92 -3.28 19.95
N PRO A 249 -25.80 -4.22 20.33
CA PRO A 249 -25.41 -5.53 20.86
C PRO A 249 -25.02 -6.54 19.76
N GLN A 250 -24.54 -6.08 18.60
CA GLN A 250 -24.19 -6.99 17.50
C GLN A 250 -23.00 -7.87 17.91
N THR A 251 -23.17 -9.18 17.74
CA THR A 251 -22.09 -10.15 17.93
C THR A 251 -21.01 -9.94 16.89
N MET A 252 -19.75 -9.94 17.33
CA MET A 252 -18.59 -9.86 16.44
C MET A 252 -18.47 -11.09 15.54
N ASP A 253 -17.80 -10.94 14.41
CA ASP A 253 -17.47 -12.05 13.51
C ASP A 253 -16.00 -12.41 13.66
N LEU A 254 -15.71 -13.67 13.95
CA LEU A 254 -14.37 -14.17 14.17
C LEU A 254 -14.11 -15.40 13.31
N GLY A 255 -12.91 -15.49 12.75
CA GLY A 255 -12.60 -16.56 11.82
C GLY A 255 -11.11 -16.86 11.68
N ILE A 256 -10.81 -18.12 11.42
CA ILE A 256 -9.49 -18.60 11.04
C ILE A 256 -9.66 -19.46 9.79
N GLY A 257 -8.94 -19.12 8.72
CA GLY A 257 -9.13 -19.73 7.41
C GLY A 257 -10.43 -19.30 6.71
N ALA A 258 -10.76 -19.98 5.61
CA ALA A 258 -12.00 -19.76 4.89
C ALA A 258 -13.23 -20.21 5.71
N GLY A 259 -14.22 -19.33 5.83
CA GLY A 259 -15.52 -19.60 6.42
C GLY A 259 -16.41 -20.47 5.53
N PRO A 260 -17.65 -20.74 5.97
CA PRO A 260 -18.66 -21.44 5.16
C PRO A 260 -18.86 -20.74 3.81
N ARG A 261 -19.24 -21.49 2.76
CA ARG A 261 -19.30 -21.02 1.36
C ARG A 261 -20.06 -19.71 1.10
N GLU A 262 -21.00 -19.34 1.95
CA GLU A 262 -21.81 -18.11 1.78
C GLU A 262 -21.19 -16.87 2.44
N ILE A 263 -20.19 -17.05 3.31
CA ILE A 263 -19.47 -16.00 4.05
C ILE A 263 -17.98 -16.38 4.17
N PRO A 264 -17.25 -16.49 3.04
CA PRO A 264 -15.91 -17.07 3.03
C PRO A 264 -14.92 -16.28 3.89
N ASP A 265 -15.08 -14.97 4.02
CA ASP A 265 -14.25 -14.05 4.81
C ASP A 265 -14.75 -13.84 6.25
N TRP A 266 -15.79 -14.57 6.66
CA TRP A 266 -16.49 -14.47 7.94
C TRP A 266 -17.33 -13.21 8.14
N THR A 267 -17.44 -12.31 7.17
CA THR A 267 -18.21 -11.08 7.36
C THR A 267 -19.70 -11.39 7.58
N SER A 268 -20.18 -10.98 8.76
CA SER A 268 -21.52 -11.19 9.33
C SER A 268 -21.81 -12.59 9.84
N ALA A 269 -20.76 -13.37 10.16
CA ALA A 269 -20.91 -14.67 10.81
C ALA A 269 -21.59 -14.60 12.19
N GLN A 270 -21.44 -13.49 12.93
CA GLN A 270 -22.03 -13.27 14.26
C GLN A 270 -21.75 -14.42 15.25
N ASN A 271 -20.54 -14.98 15.19
CA ASN A 271 -20.16 -16.22 15.86
C ASN A 271 -19.22 -16.01 17.04
N ALA A 272 -18.88 -14.77 17.43
CA ALA A 272 -18.01 -14.55 18.59
C ALA A 272 -18.54 -15.22 19.87
N GLY A 273 -19.87 -15.38 20.01
CA GLY A 273 -20.50 -16.07 21.14
C GLY A 273 -20.20 -17.56 21.22
N ASP A 274 -19.76 -18.20 20.13
CA ASP A 274 -19.50 -19.64 20.05
C ASP A 274 -18.18 -20.03 20.72
N TYR A 275 -17.32 -19.06 21.00
CA TYR A 275 -16.02 -19.28 21.62
C TYR A 275 -16.05 -18.94 23.10
N THR A 276 -15.54 -19.84 23.93
CA THR A 276 -15.38 -19.63 25.38
C THR A 276 -14.30 -18.60 25.73
N ALA A 277 -13.27 -18.45 24.88
CA ALA A 277 -12.25 -17.41 24.98
C ALA A 277 -11.74 -17.02 23.59
N ARG A 278 -11.40 -15.74 23.41
CA ARG A 278 -10.97 -15.15 22.13
C ARG A 278 -9.89 -14.12 22.42
N ARG A 279 -8.73 -14.24 21.79
CA ARG A 279 -7.62 -13.32 22.00
C ARG A 279 -6.96 -12.97 20.68
N LEU A 280 -6.73 -11.69 20.46
CA LEU A 280 -5.87 -11.18 19.39
C LEU A 280 -4.64 -10.54 20.02
N THR A 281 -3.47 -11.07 19.65
CA THR A 281 -2.18 -10.61 20.15
C THR A 281 -1.38 -9.99 19.02
N PHE A 282 -0.83 -8.82 19.26
CA PHE A 282 -0.09 -8.02 18.30
C PHE A 282 1.39 -8.03 18.64
N TYR A 283 2.21 -8.23 17.61
CA TYR A 283 3.66 -8.32 17.68
C TYR A 283 4.30 -7.37 16.69
N ALA A 284 5.49 -6.91 17.00
CA ALA A 284 6.35 -6.20 16.06
C ALA A 284 7.77 -6.70 16.18
N ARG A 285 8.47 -6.83 15.05
CA ARG A 285 9.89 -7.12 15.05
C ARG A 285 10.66 -5.79 15.09
N PRO A 286 11.47 -5.52 16.13
CA PRO A 286 12.25 -4.30 16.20
C PRO A 286 13.14 -4.13 14.98
N SER A 287 13.11 -2.96 14.36
CA SER A 287 13.93 -2.72 13.19
C SER A 287 15.40 -2.55 13.56
N LEU A 288 16.28 -3.29 12.89
CA LEU A 288 17.74 -3.16 13.04
C LEU A 288 18.30 -1.98 12.24
N VAL A 289 17.54 -1.49 11.25
CA VAL A 289 17.91 -0.34 10.44
C VAL A 289 16.70 0.57 10.20
N ARG A 290 16.93 1.87 10.06
CA ARG A 290 15.97 2.78 9.43
C ARG A 290 16.38 2.99 7.99
N VAL A 291 15.51 2.63 7.05
CA VAL A 291 15.71 2.89 5.62
C VAL A 291 15.31 4.34 5.35
N ASP A 292 16.26 5.14 4.85
CA ASP A 292 16.02 6.55 4.51
C ASP A 292 15.57 6.69 3.04
N ALA A 293 16.04 5.81 2.16
CA ALA A 293 15.62 5.73 0.76
C ALA A 293 15.73 4.29 0.26
N ALA A 294 14.70 3.80 -0.40
CA ALA A 294 14.68 2.56 -1.16
C ALA A 294 13.45 2.60 -2.08
N PRO A 295 13.44 1.84 -3.19
CA PRO A 295 12.20 1.61 -3.87
C PRO A 295 11.24 0.79 -3.00
N ILE A 296 9.94 0.93 -3.26
CA ILE A 296 8.90 0.10 -2.64
C ILE A 296 8.44 -0.97 -3.62
N SER A 297 7.79 -2.03 -3.13
CA SER A 297 7.24 -3.08 -3.99
C SER A 297 6.32 -2.51 -5.08
N ARG A 298 6.41 -3.08 -6.28
CA ARG A 298 5.65 -2.73 -7.49
C ARG A 298 5.83 -1.28 -7.93
N GLN A 299 6.86 -0.60 -7.44
CA GLN A 299 7.14 0.76 -7.85
C GLN A 299 7.60 0.81 -9.31
N VAL A 300 6.98 1.72 -10.06
CA VAL A 300 7.51 2.16 -11.35
C VAL A 300 8.43 3.35 -11.13
N VAL A 301 9.72 3.19 -11.41
CA VAL A 301 10.69 4.28 -11.37
C VAL A 301 10.75 4.95 -12.75
N PRO A 302 10.37 6.24 -12.87
CA PRO A 302 10.34 6.91 -14.16
C PRO A 302 11.73 6.98 -14.81
N ARG A 303 11.78 6.75 -16.12
CA ARG A 303 12.98 6.95 -16.92
C ARG A 303 13.39 8.44 -16.88
N PRO A 304 14.66 8.78 -16.60
CA PRO A 304 15.11 10.18 -16.45
C PRO A 304 15.19 10.95 -17.78
N GLY A 305 15.03 10.28 -18.92
CA GLY A 305 15.00 10.90 -20.25
C GLY A 305 14.79 9.84 -21.34
N ARG A 306 14.24 10.23 -22.49
CA ARG A 306 13.73 9.28 -23.52
C ARG A 306 14.75 8.23 -23.97
N THR A 307 16.03 8.52 -23.96
CA THR A 307 17.09 7.62 -24.43
C THR A 307 17.76 6.81 -23.32
N ALA A 308 17.40 7.03 -22.05
CA ALA A 308 18.01 6.32 -20.95
C ALA A 308 17.60 4.84 -20.96
N THR A 309 18.60 3.96 -20.96
CA THR A 309 18.43 2.50 -20.95
C THR A 309 18.44 1.92 -19.53
N SER A 310 18.72 2.74 -18.52
CA SER A 310 18.70 2.38 -17.11
C SER A 310 18.39 3.58 -16.22
N VAL A 311 17.90 3.31 -15.02
CA VAL A 311 17.64 4.28 -13.95
C VAL A 311 18.48 3.92 -12.73
N SER A 312 19.14 4.93 -12.18
CA SER A 312 19.95 4.80 -10.96
C SER A 312 19.08 5.11 -9.75
N VAL A 313 18.86 4.13 -8.87
CA VAL A 313 18.04 4.26 -7.68
C VAL A 313 18.92 4.19 -6.44
N PRO A 314 18.88 5.21 -5.56
CA PRO A 314 19.59 5.16 -4.30
C PRO A 314 18.88 4.21 -3.33
N VAL A 315 19.67 3.41 -2.62
CA VAL A 315 19.20 2.68 -1.44
C VAL A 315 20.09 3.07 -0.27
N SER A 316 19.55 3.61 0.80
CA SER A 316 20.33 4.11 1.93
C SER A 316 19.57 4.08 3.24
N GLY A 317 20.31 4.10 4.33
CA GLY A 317 19.72 4.20 5.66
C GLY A 317 20.76 4.28 6.76
N VAL A 318 20.28 4.08 7.98
CA VAL A 318 21.06 4.12 9.21
C VAL A 318 20.79 2.85 10.01
N ALA A 319 21.83 2.18 10.52
CA ALA A 319 21.64 1.14 11.51
C ALA A 319 21.19 1.75 12.84
N THR A 320 20.08 1.25 13.36
CA THR A 320 19.52 1.64 14.66
C THR A 320 20.04 0.75 15.77
N ASP A 321 20.41 -0.50 15.43
CA ASP A 321 21.04 -1.44 16.35
C ASP A 321 22.58 -1.39 16.23
N PRO A 322 23.31 -1.16 17.34
CA PRO A 322 24.78 -1.10 17.32
C PRO A 322 25.46 -2.44 17.00
N ALA A 323 24.75 -3.57 17.04
CA ALA A 323 25.26 -4.88 16.65
C ALA A 323 25.37 -5.05 15.13
N VAL A 324 24.69 -4.20 14.33
CA VAL A 324 24.78 -4.24 12.87
C VAL A 324 26.15 -3.73 12.42
N THR A 325 26.89 -4.60 11.75
CA THR A 325 28.26 -4.30 11.26
C THR A 325 28.33 -4.10 9.74
N ALA A 326 27.33 -4.62 9.02
CA ALA A 326 27.19 -4.43 7.58
C ALA A 326 25.73 -4.57 7.16
N VAL A 327 25.41 -4.04 5.99
CA VAL A 327 24.16 -4.30 5.29
C VAL A 327 24.50 -4.90 3.94
N GLU A 328 23.75 -5.91 3.52
CA GLU A 328 23.75 -6.42 2.15
C GLU A 328 22.51 -5.91 1.43
N LEU A 329 22.71 -5.50 0.18
CA LEU A 329 21.65 -5.34 -0.78
C LEU A 329 21.74 -6.47 -1.78
N ARG A 330 20.71 -7.33 -1.79
CA ARG A 330 20.56 -8.39 -2.77
C ARG A 330 19.53 -7.95 -3.78
N THR A 331 19.86 -8.05 -5.06
CA THR A 331 18.91 -7.78 -6.13
C THR A 331 18.75 -9.00 -6.99
N THR A 332 17.51 -9.39 -7.27
CA THR A 332 17.19 -10.54 -8.12
C THR A 332 16.50 -10.06 -9.39
N ARG A 333 16.96 -10.52 -10.55
CA ARG A 333 16.38 -10.24 -11.86
C ARG A 333 16.55 -11.45 -12.77
N ASP A 334 15.48 -11.89 -13.40
CA ASP A 334 15.48 -13.05 -14.32
C ASP A 334 16.16 -14.29 -13.70
N GLY A 335 15.90 -14.55 -12.41
CA GLY A 335 16.50 -15.63 -11.63
C GLY A 335 17.98 -15.46 -11.26
N ARG A 336 18.61 -14.35 -11.64
CA ARG A 336 20.00 -14.01 -11.25
C ARG A 336 20.00 -13.06 -10.06
N GLN A 337 20.73 -13.45 -9.02
CA GLN A 337 20.95 -12.60 -7.85
C GLN A 337 22.32 -11.93 -7.92
N THR A 338 22.37 -10.66 -7.56
CA THR A 338 23.62 -9.92 -7.28
C THR A 338 23.59 -9.38 -5.86
N ILE A 339 24.74 -9.41 -5.18
CA ILE A 339 24.87 -8.96 -3.79
C ILE A 339 25.88 -7.83 -3.74
N GLN A 340 25.47 -6.70 -3.17
CA GLN A 340 26.35 -5.61 -2.76
C GLN A 340 26.41 -5.58 -1.23
N ARG A 341 27.55 -5.20 -0.66
CA ARG A 341 27.71 -5.09 0.80
C ARG A 341 28.30 -3.74 1.18
N ALA A 342 27.69 -3.08 2.15
CA ALA A 342 28.17 -1.85 2.76
C ALA A 342 28.55 -2.13 4.21
N THR A 343 29.74 -1.71 4.63
CA THR A 343 30.14 -1.76 6.05
C THR A 343 29.46 -0.63 6.80
N VAL A 344 29.00 -0.92 8.02
CA VAL A 344 28.34 0.04 8.92
C VAL A 344 29.28 0.34 10.09
N PRO A 345 30.01 1.47 10.07
CA PRO A 345 30.92 1.81 11.15
C PRO A 345 30.16 2.35 12.39
N PRO A 346 30.53 1.95 13.62
CA PRO A 346 29.82 2.39 14.84
C PRO A 346 29.78 3.91 15.02
N ALA A 347 30.83 4.63 14.59
CA ALA A 347 30.92 6.09 14.71
C ALA A 347 30.04 6.84 13.70
N ALA A 348 29.60 6.18 12.62
CA ALA A 348 28.77 6.75 11.57
C ALA A 348 27.93 5.63 10.95
N PRO A 349 26.87 5.16 11.63
CA PRO A 349 26.19 3.90 11.33
C PRO A 349 25.28 4.02 10.09
N ARG A 350 25.82 4.44 8.95
CA ARG A 350 25.11 4.65 7.69
C ARG A 350 25.53 3.63 6.65
N PHE A 351 24.59 3.28 5.77
CA PHE A 351 24.85 2.50 4.57
C PHE A 351 24.24 3.17 3.35
N SER A 352 24.82 2.92 2.18
CA SER A 352 24.28 3.37 0.91
C SER A 352 24.72 2.44 -0.21
N PHE A 353 23.82 2.27 -1.18
CA PHE A 353 24.01 1.55 -2.42
C PHE A 353 23.43 2.36 -3.57
N THR A 354 23.78 1.95 -4.77
CA THR A 354 23.12 2.40 -5.99
C THR A 354 22.71 1.18 -6.81
N VAL A 355 21.42 1.11 -7.14
CA VAL A 355 20.84 0.06 -7.98
C VAL A 355 20.67 0.60 -9.39
N SER A 356 21.11 -0.16 -10.38
CA SER A 356 20.80 0.11 -11.78
C SER A 356 19.62 -0.74 -12.21
N LEU A 357 18.47 -0.09 -12.37
CA LEU A 357 17.26 -0.68 -12.92
C LEU A 357 17.28 -0.51 -14.45
N PRO A 358 17.24 -1.57 -15.25
CA PRO A 358 17.18 -1.46 -16.70
C PRO A 358 15.80 -0.94 -17.06
N VAL A 359 15.76 -0.06 -18.06
CA VAL A 359 14.49 0.27 -18.67
C VAL A 359 14.17 -0.80 -19.70
N ALA A 360 13.44 -1.81 -19.24
CA ALA A 360 13.10 -3.04 -19.95
C ALA A 360 11.80 -3.63 -19.40
N LEU A 361 11.19 -4.57 -20.14
CA LEU A 361 10.10 -5.41 -19.63
C LEU A 361 10.68 -6.51 -18.72
N THR A 362 11.32 -6.07 -17.64
CA THR A 362 11.87 -6.92 -16.57
C THR A 362 11.68 -6.18 -15.25
N SER A 363 11.58 -6.94 -14.16
CA SER A 363 11.53 -6.39 -12.81
C SER A 363 12.78 -6.76 -12.04
N THR A 364 13.00 -6.01 -10.97
CA THR A 364 14.08 -6.26 -10.03
C THR A 364 13.47 -6.36 -8.65
N ASP A 365 13.72 -7.47 -7.98
CA ASP A 365 13.44 -7.59 -6.56
C ASP A 365 14.66 -7.10 -5.78
N LEU A 366 14.42 -6.45 -4.65
CA LEU A 366 15.43 -5.94 -3.75
C LEU A 366 15.19 -6.51 -2.35
N GLU A 367 16.26 -6.98 -1.71
CA GLU A 367 16.26 -7.41 -0.32
C GLU A 367 17.42 -6.72 0.41
N LEU A 368 17.12 -6.10 1.54
CA LEU A 368 18.10 -5.58 2.46
C LEU A 368 18.28 -6.57 3.61
N VAL A 369 19.54 -6.96 3.88
CA VAL A 369 19.90 -7.86 4.97
C VAL A 369 20.90 -7.18 5.89
N ALA A 370 20.51 -6.97 7.15
CA ALA A 370 21.42 -6.48 8.18
C ALA A 370 22.23 -7.65 8.74
N LEU A 371 23.56 -7.50 8.73
CA LEU A 371 24.50 -8.48 9.26
C LEU A 371 25.00 -8.03 10.63
N THR A 372 24.87 -8.90 11.62
CA THR A 372 25.37 -8.63 12.98
C THR A 372 26.78 -9.20 13.17
N ALA A 373 27.50 -8.72 14.19
CA ALA A 373 28.81 -9.25 14.56
C ALA A 373 28.80 -10.77 14.90
N GLY A 374 27.64 -11.31 15.29
CA GLY A 374 27.44 -12.73 15.55
C GLY A 374 27.39 -13.61 14.30
N GLY A 375 27.33 -13.01 13.10
CA GLY A 375 27.22 -13.72 11.82
C GLY A 375 25.78 -13.90 11.33
N ASP A 376 24.78 -13.52 12.14
CA ASP A 376 23.37 -13.62 11.76
C ASP A 376 22.99 -12.53 10.74
N GLY A 377 22.28 -12.94 9.70
CA GLY A 377 21.71 -12.06 8.69
C GLY A 377 20.20 -11.97 8.82
N ASN A 378 19.69 -10.76 9.05
CA ASN A 378 18.27 -10.49 9.20
C ASN A 378 17.77 -9.68 8.01
N ARG A 379 16.76 -10.17 7.28
CA ARG A 379 16.07 -9.37 6.26
C ARG A 379 15.37 -8.21 6.94
N VAL A 380 15.71 -6.97 6.57
CA VAL A 380 15.23 -5.72 7.19
C VAL A 380 14.49 -4.80 6.20
N GLY A 381 14.36 -5.23 4.96
CA GLY A 381 13.61 -4.52 3.94
C GLY A 381 13.49 -5.36 2.69
N ARG A 382 12.38 -5.18 1.98
CA ARG A 382 12.10 -5.90 0.74
C ARG A 382 11.28 -4.99 -0.19
N ALA A 383 11.57 -5.08 -1.48
CA ALA A 383 10.76 -4.49 -2.53
C ALA A 383 10.71 -5.47 -3.70
N VAL A 384 9.51 -5.94 -4.04
CA VAL A 384 9.29 -6.95 -5.09
C VAL A 384 8.74 -6.28 -6.34
N ASP A 385 9.09 -6.79 -7.51
CA ASP A 385 8.57 -6.33 -8.81
C ASP A 385 8.81 -4.82 -9.09
N VAL A 386 9.99 -4.31 -8.71
CA VAL A 386 10.37 -2.92 -9.02
C VAL A 386 10.78 -2.81 -10.49
N VAL A 387 10.15 -1.91 -11.22
CA VAL A 387 10.36 -1.73 -12.66
C VAL A 387 10.85 -0.31 -12.96
N ALA A 388 11.54 -0.14 -14.08
CA ALA A 388 11.93 1.17 -14.58
C ALA A 388 11.42 1.36 -16.01
N GLY A 389 10.80 2.51 -16.28
CA GLY A 389 10.07 2.67 -17.52
C GLY A 389 9.47 4.05 -17.73
N ASP A 390 8.83 4.20 -18.88
CA ASP A 390 7.94 5.32 -19.14
C ASP A 390 6.56 4.99 -18.55
N VAL A 391 5.91 5.99 -17.94
CA VAL A 391 4.53 5.89 -17.46
C VAL A 391 3.65 6.64 -18.45
N ILE A 392 2.76 5.92 -19.14
CA ILE A 392 1.73 6.55 -19.96
C ILE A 392 0.42 6.55 -19.17
N ILE A 393 -0.09 7.75 -18.91
CA ILE A 393 -1.41 7.95 -18.30
C ILE A 393 -2.43 8.13 -19.42
N VAL A 394 -3.36 7.19 -19.56
CA VAL A 394 -4.48 7.30 -20.49
C VAL A 394 -5.75 7.69 -19.74
N GLN A 395 -6.22 8.92 -19.95
CA GLN A 395 -7.52 9.37 -19.43
C GLN A 395 -8.61 9.12 -20.47
N GLY A 396 -9.53 8.19 -20.21
CA GLY A 396 -10.67 7.92 -21.09
C GLY A 396 -11.90 7.43 -20.33
N ARG A 397 -13.08 8.00 -20.62
CA ARG A 397 -14.36 7.56 -20.02
C ARG A 397 -14.78 6.15 -20.45
N SER A 398 -14.32 5.65 -21.60
CA SER A 398 -14.91 4.46 -22.23
C SER A 398 -14.29 3.13 -21.78
N ASN A 399 -13.00 3.09 -21.44
CA ASN A 399 -12.38 1.84 -20.95
C ASN A 399 -12.73 1.57 -19.48
N ALA A 400 -12.88 2.64 -18.68
CA ALA A 400 -13.27 2.57 -17.26
C ALA A 400 -14.73 2.10 -17.03
N GLN A 401 -15.61 2.26 -18.01
CA GLN A 401 -17.02 1.83 -17.92
C GLN A 401 -17.25 0.43 -18.50
N LYS A 402 -16.37 -0.04 -19.40
CA LYS A 402 -16.54 -1.37 -20.02
C LYS A 402 -16.34 -2.48 -19.00
N GLY A 403 -15.37 -2.37 -18.09
CA GLY A 403 -15.15 -3.33 -17.00
C GLY A 403 -16.28 -3.42 -15.96
N ARG A 404 -17.22 -2.45 -15.93
CA ARG A 404 -18.34 -2.41 -14.98
C ARG A 404 -19.67 -2.87 -15.60
N GLN A 405 -19.67 -3.39 -16.82
CA GLN A 405 -20.88 -3.91 -17.44
C GLN A 405 -21.02 -5.41 -17.15
N PRO A 406 -22.18 -5.87 -16.67
CA PRO A 406 -22.47 -7.30 -16.59
C PRO A 406 -22.30 -7.90 -17.99
N ASN A 407 -21.41 -8.90 -18.11
CA ASN A 407 -21.01 -9.57 -19.36
C ASN A 407 -19.96 -8.87 -20.25
N SER A 408 -19.23 -7.87 -19.77
CA SER A 408 -18.03 -7.41 -20.49
C SER A 408 -16.86 -8.36 -20.27
N THR A 409 -16.50 -9.13 -21.29
CA THR A 409 -15.22 -9.84 -21.32
C THR A 409 -14.09 -8.87 -21.63
N SER A 410 -13.12 -8.84 -20.71
CA SER A 410 -11.79 -8.22 -20.74
C SER A 410 -11.69 -6.70 -20.92
N SER A 411 -11.35 -6.05 -19.81
CA SER A 411 -10.19 -5.16 -19.80
C SER A 411 -8.95 -6.06 -19.86
N GLU A 412 -8.14 -6.02 -20.93
CA GLU A 412 -6.82 -6.69 -20.93
C GLU A 412 -5.81 -5.98 -20.00
N ALA A 413 -6.23 -4.90 -19.31
CA ALA A 413 -5.35 -4.15 -18.42
C ALA A 413 -4.87 -4.97 -17.21
N ASP A 414 -5.58 -6.05 -16.88
CA ASP A 414 -5.32 -6.86 -15.68
C ASP A 414 -4.67 -8.21 -16.01
N ARG A 415 -4.17 -8.38 -17.25
CA ARG A 415 -3.51 -9.62 -17.72
C ARG A 415 -2.01 -9.51 -17.92
N SER A 416 -1.44 -8.31 -17.77
CA SER A 416 -0.02 -8.07 -17.96
C SER A 416 0.55 -7.41 -16.72
N ARG A 417 1.56 -8.03 -16.11
CA ARG A 417 2.40 -7.42 -15.06
C ARG A 417 3.05 -6.08 -15.45
N TRP A 418 2.98 -5.70 -16.73
CA TRP A 418 3.49 -4.43 -17.26
C TRP A 418 2.42 -3.36 -17.44
N VAL A 419 1.19 -3.66 -17.02
CA VAL A 419 0.05 -2.74 -17.00
C VAL A 419 -0.44 -2.65 -15.57
N LEU A 420 -0.32 -1.48 -14.97
CA LEU A 420 -0.78 -1.23 -13.61
C LEU A 420 -2.02 -0.35 -13.68
N THR A 421 -3.16 -0.83 -13.20
CA THR A 421 -4.40 -0.04 -13.13
C THR A 421 -4.51 0.58 -11.75
N GLU A 422 -4.58 1.90 -11.66
CA GLU A 422 -4.86 2.61 -10.40
C GLU A 422 -6.26 3.22 -10.43
N VAL A 423 -7.10 2.83 -9.46
CA VAL A 423 -8.39 3.46 -9.20
C VAL A 423 -8.21 4.53 -8.12
N SER A 424 -7.92 5.77 -8.53
CA SER A 424 -7.81 6.89 -7.58
C SER A 424 -9.19 7.52 -7.34
N GLY A 425 -9.85 7.15 -6.24
CA GLY A 425 -11.01 7.86 -5.69
C GLY A 425 -10.63 9.14 -4.94
N ALA A 426 -9.89 10.06 -5.56
CA ALA A 426 -9.45 11.28 -4.88
C ALA A 426 -10.49 12.41 -5.00
N LEU A 427 -11.37 12.56 -4.00
CA LEU A 427 -11.98 13.85 -3.71
C LEU A 427 -10.96 14.69 -2.93
N GLN A 428 -10.25 15.57 -3.65
CA GLN A 428 -9.35 16.58 -3.08
C GLN A 428 -10.08 17.42 -2.01
N ARG A 429 -9.77 17.22 -0.72
CA ARG A 429 -10.03 18.21 0.33
C ARG A 429 -8.77 19.06 0.51
N LYS A 430 -8.90 20.38 0.36
CA LYS A 430 -7.85 21.35 0.71
C LYS A 430 -7.43 21.14 2.17
N GLY A 431 -6.26 20.57 2.38
CA GLY A 431 -5.65 20.37 3.70
C GLY A 431 -4.66 19.22 3.63
N ARG A 432 -3.38 19.50 3.88
CA ARG A 432 -2.26 18.56 3.74
C ARG A 432 -2.54 17.21 4.42
N SER A 433 -2.51 16.14 3.64
CA SER A 433 -2.18 14.78 4.08
C SER A 433 -1.19 14.19 3.08
N ALA A 434 -0.02 13.78 3.59
CA ALA A 434 0.96 13.00 2.86
C ALA A 434 0.55 11.53 3.02
N GLY A 435 0.31 10.82 1.92
CA GLY A 435 -0.08 9.41 2.00
C GLY A 435 -0.83 8.88 0.78
N THR A 436 -0.22 8.96 -0.40
CA THR A 436 -0.33 7.99 -1.51
C THR A 436 0.63 8.43 -2.60
N ALA A 437 1.78 7.78 -2.71
CA ALA A 437 2.78 8.06 -3.74
C ALA A 437 3.33 6.76 -4.31
N ALA A 438 2.51 6.05 -5.09
CA ALA A 438 3.00 5.08 -6.08
C ALA A 438 3.57 5.79 -7.33
N LEU A 439 3.20 7.06 -7.53
CA LEU A 439 3.83 7.98 -8.47
C LEU A 439 4.62 9.03 -7.69
N GLY A 440 5.95 8.94 -7.69
CA GLY A 440 6.82 9.94 -7.10
C GLY A 440 6.50 11.34 -7.65
N GLY A 441 6.14 12.25 -6.74
CA GLY A 441 5.98 13.70 -6.93
C GLY A 441 5.92 14.26 -8.35
N VAL A 442 4.74 14.23 -8.98
CA VAL A 442 4.42 15.11 -10.11
C VAL A 442 3.43 16.16 -9.62
N GLY A 443 3.93 17.35 -9.29
CA GLY A 443 3.10 18.49 -8.93
C GLY A 443 2.37 19.02 -10.17
N PHE A 444 1.04 18.94 -10.17
CA PHE A 444 0.21 19.55 -11.22
C PHE A 444 0.11 21.07 -11.00
N GLY A 445 1.02 21.83 -11.61
CA GLY A 445 0.83 23.25 -11.88
C GLY A 445 0.07 23.40 -13.20
N GLY A 446 -1.24 23.60 -13.13
CA GLY A 446 -2.06 23.84 -14.31
C GLY A 446 -1.94 25.30 -14.77
N ASP A 447 -1.19 25.55 -15.84
CA ASP A 447 -1.38 26.74 -16.66
C ASP A 447 -2.00 26.30 -17.99
N ALA A 448 -3.27 26.68 -18.17
CA ALA A 448 -4.05 26.35 -19.34
C ALA A 448 -3.70 27.32 -20.48
N ARG A 449 -3.03 26.80 -21.52
CA ARG A 449 -3.26 27.13 -22.95
C ARG A 449 -2.34 26.28 -23.83
N GLY A 450 -2.94 25.44 -24.66
CA GLY A 450 -2.25 24.65 -25.66
C GLY A 450 -1.60 25.55 -26.72
N GLY A 451 -0.34 25.27 -27.02
CA GLY A 451 0.42 25.90 -28.09
C GLY A 451 1.71 25.11 -28.34
N LEU A 452 1.76 24.44 -29.48
CA LEU A 452 2.88 23.64 -29.97
C LEU A 452 4.08 24.55 -30.29
N LEU A 453 5.19 24.51 -29.56
CA LEU A 453 6.50 25.02 -30.04
C LEU A 453 7.69 24.27 -29.42
N THR A 454 8.65 24.04 -30.30
CA THR A 454 10.00 23.44 -30.19
C THR A 454 10.98 24.19 -29.27
N GLU A 455 11.78 23.45 -28.48
CA GLU A 455 13.18 23.63 -27.97
C GLU A 455 13.80 25.05 -27.78
N PRO A 456 14.89 25.24 -27.00
CA PRO A 456 15.29 24.72 -25.68
C PRO A 456 15.61 25.89 -24.68
N TYR A 457 15.51 25.70 -23.36
CA TYR A 457 15.89 26.75 -22.41
C TYR A 457 17.33 26.56 -21.88
N VAL A 458 18.21 27.48 -22.32
CA VAL A 458 19.54 27.75 -21.77
C VAL A 458 19.39 28.62 -20.52
N ALA A 459 20.20 28.31 -19.50
CA ALA A 459 20.28 29.01 -18.23
C ALA A 459 20.61 30.51 -18.36
N ALA A 460 20.03 31.37 -17.50
CA ALA A 460 20.57 32.71 -17.26
C ALA A 460 20.31 33.23 -15.83
N VAL A 461 21.38 33.82 -15.30
CA VAL A 461 21.63 34.47 -14.01
C VAL A 461 21.05 35.92 -14.01
N PRO A 462 20.72 36.55 -12.85
CA PRO A 462 19.91 37.78 -12.84
C PRO A 462 20.71 39.11 -12.89
N GLY A 463 20.11 40.13 -13.51
CA GLY A 463 20.51 41.55 -13.45
C GLY A 463 19.63 42.48 -14.31
N PRO A 464 19.47 43.79 -14.00
CA PRO A 464 18.14 44.44 -14.01
C PRO A 464 17.89 45.58 -15.03
N LEU A 465 16.59 45.90 -15.19
CA LEU A 465 15.91 47.18 -15.53
C LEU A 465 16.32 47.96 -16.80
N LEU A 466 15.34 48.18 -17.71
CA LEU A 466 14.93 49.53 -18.17
C LEU A 466 13.66 49.51 -19.07
N ASP A 467 13.04 50.68 -19.07
CA ASP A 467 11.70 51.15 -19.46
C ASP A 467 11.51 51.44 -20.98
N ARG A 468 10.25 51.35 -21.48
CA ARG A 468 9.53 52.31 -22.40
C ARG A 468 8.67 51.75 -23.56
N GLY A 469 7.43 52.27 -23.67
CA GLY A 469 6.69 52.69 -24.89
C GLY A 469 5.67 51.70 -25.50
N LEU A 470 4.33 51.89 -25.40
CA LEU A 470 3.40 52.67 -26.29
C LEU A 470 3.39 52.14 -27.76
N VAL A 471 2.30 51.90 -28.51
CA VAL A 471 0.95 52.50 -28.56
C VAL A 471 0.02 51.74 -29.57
N GLU A 472 -1.31 51.79 -29.34
CA GLU A 472 -2.48 51.74 -30.29
C GLU A 472 -2.74 50.53 -31.22
N ASN A 473 -3.94 50.31 -31.79
CA ASN A 473 -5.38 50.45 -31.49
C ASN A 473 -6.09 49.84 -32.71
N GLY A 474 -7.25 49.18 -32.57
CA GLY A 474 -8.02 48.76 -33.76
C GLY A 474 -9.09 47.70 -33.51
N GLY A 475 -10.19 48.09 -32.87
CA GLY A 475 -11.37 47.25 -32.73
C GLY A 475 -12.27 47.23 -33.97
N HIS A 476 -13.10 46.19 -34.08
CA HIS A 476 -14.44 46.25 -34.69
C HIS A 476 -15.34 45.24 -33.96
N PHE A 477 -16.41 45.77 -33.36
CA PHE A 477 -17.54 45.04 -32.75
C PHE A 477 -18.68 44.95 -33.78
N ILE A 478 -19.33 43.80 -33.89
CA ILE A 478 -20.72 43.69 -34.35
C ILE A 478 -21.48 42.83 -33.32
N GLY A 479 -22.57 43.39 -32.79
CA GLY A 479 -23.43 42.80 -31.77
C GLY A 479 -24.50 41.82 -32.31
N PRO A 480 -25.39 41.31 -31.44
CA PRO A 480 -26.10 40.04 -31.64
C PRO A 480 -27.54 40.20 -32.15
N GLU A 481 -28.04 39.18 -32.85
CA GLU A 481 -29.48 38.96 -33.08
C GLU A 481 -29.91 37.59 -32.51
N GLN A 482 -31.07 37.61 -31.84
CA GLN A 482 -31.73 36.50 -31.18
C GLN A 482 -32.69 35.75 -32.13
N GLU A 483 -32.72 34.40 -32.01
CA GLU A 483 -33.90 33.49 -31.97
C GLU A 483 -34.88 33.43 -33.19
N PRO A 484 -35.68 32.35 -33.42
CA PRO A 484 -36.23 31.45 -32.39
C PRO A 484 -36.34 29.93 -32.69
N TYR A 485 -36.66 29.22 -31.61
CA TYR A 485 -37.27 27.88 -31.47
C TYR A 485 -38.08 27.33 -32.66
N VAL A 486 -37.77 26.07 -33.04
CA VAL A 486 -38.68 24.89 -33.03
C VAL A 486 -37.86 23.65 -32.66
#